data_AF-A0A150LC09-F1
#
_entry.id   AF-A0A150LC09-F1
#
_cell.length_a   1.000
_cell.length_b   1.000
_cell.length_c   1.000
_cell.angle_alpha   90.00
_cell.angle_beta   90.00
_cell.angle_gamma   90.00
#
_symmetry.space_group_name_H-M   'P 1'
#
loop_
_entity.id
_entity.type
_entity.pdbx_description
1 polymer ?
#
loop_
_entity_poly.entity_id
_entity_poly.type
_entity_poly.pdbx_seq_one_letter_code
_entity_poly.pdbx_strand_id
1 'polypeptide(L)'
;MKKRRVILVTDGDEFAYRTIQYIAGQIGGRCISRSHGNPTRLAGKELVQLILQTPYDPVFVMFDDCGAIGEGAGEQALKYVATHEQIEVLGALAVASNTRKHEWAKVHVSIDRDGNVTEYGVDKEGIRELEVGRINGDTVYCLDQLKIPIIVGIGDIGKMGYRDHIKYGSPITRKAVELILERSGYHADQNE
;
A
#
# COMPACT_ATOMS: atom_id res chain seq x y z
N MET A 1 -3.91 20.37 -15.31
CA MET A 1 -4.33 18.96 -15.51
C MET A 1 -4.76 18.40 -14.16
N LYS A 2 -5.83 17.58 -14.11
CA LYS A 2 -6.22 16.88 -12.87
C LYS A 2 -5.10 15.92 -12.49
N LYS A 3 -4.64 15.96 -11.24
CA LYS A 3 -3.62 15.01 -10.74
C LYS A 3 -4.21 13.62 -10.66
N ARG A 4 -3.39 12.59 -10.88
CA ARG A 4 -3.80 11.19 -10.66
C ARG A 4 -3.76 10.86 -9.19
N ARG A 5 -4.87 10.34 -8.68
CA ARG A 5 -5.00 9.95 -7.28
C ARG A 5 -4.49 8.52 -7.07
N VAL A 6 -3.45 8.36 -6.25
CA VAL A 6 -2.68 7.12 -6.13
C VAL A 6 -2.71 6.59 -4.69
N ILE A 7 -2.87 5.27 -4.55
CA ILE A 7 -2.62 4.53 -3.30
C ILE A 7 -1.34 3.72 -3.48
N LEU A 8 -0.39 3.92 -2.57
CA LEU A 8 0.89 3.22 -2.55
C LEU A 8 0.75 1.92 -1.75
N VAL A 9 1.38 0.83 -2.20
CA VAL A 9 1.37 -0.46 -1.52
C VAL A 9 2.81 -0.96 -1.38
N THR A 10 3.28 -1.19 -0.15
CA THR A 10 4.67 -1.61 0.11
C THR A 10 4.84 -3.13 0.12
N ASP A 11 4.23 -3.80 -0.86
CA ASP A 11 4.40 -5.22 -1.15
C ASP A 11 4.09 -5.43 -2.64
N GLY A 12 4.88 -6.26 -3.30
CA GLY A 12 4.81 -6.52 -4.73
C GLY A 12 4.73 -7.99 -5.08
N ASP A 13 4.55 -8.88 -4.10
CA ASP A 13 4.44 -10.30 -4.37
C ASP A 13 3.16 -10.72 -5.12
N GLU A 14 3.06 -11.99 -5.51
CA GLU A 14 1.93 -12.50 -6.29
C GLU A 14 0.59 -12.47 -5.52
N PHE A 15 0.62 -12.63 -4.19
CA PHE A 15 -0.59 -12.57 -3.36
C PHE A 15 -1.07 -11.13 -3.19
N ALA A 16 -0.15 -10.20 -2.95
CA ALA A 16 -0.41 -8.77 -2.91
C ALA A 16 -1.00 -8.30 -4.25
N TYR A 17 -0.37 -8.65 -5.37
CA TYR A 17 -0.85 -8.31 -6.70
C TYR A 17 -2.29 -8.78 -6.93
N ARG A 18 -2.58 -10.07 -6.73
CA ARG A 18 -3.93 -10.60 -6.96
C ARG A 18 -4.96 -9.91 -6.09
N THR A 19 -4.61 -9.64 -4.83
CA THR A 19 -5.51 -9.02 -3.86
C THR A 19 -5.79 -7.57 -4.20
N ILE A 20 -4.75 -6.78 -4.48
CA ILE A 20 -4.89 -5.37 -4.88
C ILE A 20 -5.62 -5.26 -6.22
N GLN A 21 -5.32 -6.12 -7.18
CA GLN A 21 -6.03 -6.16 -8.46
C GLN A 21 -7.52 -6.46 -8.28
N TYR A 22 -7.87 -7.39 -7.39
CA TYR A 22 -9.25 -7.69 -7.04
C TYR A 22 -9.93 -6.50 -6.36
N ILE A 23 -9.34 -5.94 -5.31
CA ILE A 23 -9.90 -4.82 -4.55
C ILE A 23 -10.07 -3.57 -5.42
N ALA A 24 -9.07 -3.22 -6.23
CA ALA A 24 -9.17 -2.11 -7.16
C ALA A 24 -10.41 -2.24 -8.06
N GLY A 25 -10.66 -3.43 -8.61
CA GLY A 25 -11.86 -3.69 -9.42
C GLY A 25 -13.17 -3.55 -8.65
N GLN A 26 -13.20 -3.92 -7.36
CA GLN A 26 -14.40 -3.80 -6.53
C GLN A 26 -14.76 -2.35 -6.19
N ILE A 27 -13.76 -1.47 -6.08
CA ILE A 27 -13.97 -0.06 -5.72
C ILE A 27 -13.95 0.90 -6.91
N GLY A 28 -13.91 0.39 -8.14
CA GLY A 28 -13.84 1.19 -9.36
C GLY A 28 -12.46 1.83 -9.64
N GLY A 29 -11.41 1.38 -8.94
CA GLY A 29 -10.04 1.82 -9.12
C GLY A 29 -9.23 0.97 -10.13
N ARG A 30 -7.97 1.35 -10.35
CA ARG A 30 -7.04 0.69 -11.27
C ARG A 30 -5.83 0.15 -10.54
N CYS A 31 -5.51 -1.13 -10.70
CA CYS A 31 -4.18 -1.64 -10.34
C CYS A 31 -3.22 -1.50 -11.53
N ILE A 32 -2.03 -0.95 -11.31
CA ILE A 32 -0.93 -1.08 -12.26
C ILE A 32 -0.36 -2.49 -12.11
N SER A 33 -0.95 -3.47 -12.78
CA SER A 33 -0.50 -4.88 -12.67
C SER A 33 0.98 -5.05 -12.96
N ARG A 34 1.56 -4.25 -13.86
CA ARG A 34 3.01 -4.25 -14.17
C ARG A 34 3.91 -3.75 -13.03
N SER A 35 3.34 -3.16 -11.98
CA SER A 35 4.10 -2.73 -10.79
C SER A 35 4.40 -3.88 -9.83
N HIS A 36 3.77 -5.06 -10.00
CA HIS A 36 4.15 -6.24 -9.20
C HIS A 36 5.60 -6.64 -9.48
N GLY A 37 6.23 -7.24 -8.49
CA GLY A 37 7.62 -7.68 -8.52
C GLY A 37 8.21 -7.62 -7.13
N ASN A 38 8.91 -8.69 -6.73
CA ASN A 38 9.63 -8.80 -5.48
C ASN A 38 11.08 -9.22 -5.83
N PRO A 39 12.02 -8.27 -6.04
CA PRO A 39 11.87 -6.81 -5.87
C PRO A 39 11.23 -6.11 -7.09
N THR A 40 10.93 -4.81 -6.89
CA THR A 40 10.41 -3.88 -7.91
C THR A 40 11.35 -3.78 -9.10
N ARG A 41 10.82 -3.90 -10.32
CA ARG A 41 11.61 -3.90 -11.56
C ARG A 41 11.52 -2.62 -12.38
N LEU A 42 10.41 -1.90 -12.27
CA LEU A 42 10.18 -0.68 -13.04
C LEU A 42 10.71 0.53 -12.27
N ALA A 43 11.41 1.42 -12.97
CA ALA A 43 11.83 2.68 -12.39
C ALA A 43 10.62 3.59 -12.13
N GLY A 44 10.75 4.52 -11.18
CA GLY A 44 9.70 5.49 -10.86
C GLY A 44 9.16 6.25 -12.07
N LYS A 45 10.02 6.64 -13.01
CA LYS A 45 9.62 7.30 -14.27
C LYS A 45 8.67 6.44 -15.13
N GLU A 46 8.92 5.13 -15.18
CA GLU A 46 8.11 4.19 -15.97
C GLU A 46 6.75 3.96 -15.29
N LEU A 47 6.75 3.86 -13.95
CA LEU A 47 5.52 3.77 -13.17
C LEU A 47 4.66 5.03 -13.34
N VAL A 48 5.25 6.23 -13.28
CA VAL A 48 4.53 7.49 -13.52
C VAL A 48 3.89 7.50 -14.91
N GLN A 49 4.61 7.07 -15.96
CA GLN A 49 4.03 6.98 -17.30
C GLN A 49 2.81 6.06 -17.35
N LEU A 50 2.87 4.90 -16.67
CA LEU A 50 1.74 3.97 -16.59
C LEU A 50 0.57 4.55 -15.80
N ILE A 51 0.84 5.23 -14.67
CA ILE A 51 -0.18 5.88 -13.83
C ILE A 51 -0.94 6.95 -14.62
N LEU A 52 -0.23 7.79 -15.36
CA LEU A 52 -0.84 8.89 -16.12
C LEU A 52 -1.73 8.40 -17.28
N GLN A 53 -1.46 7.21 -17.81
CA GLN A 53 -2.24 6.55 -18.87
C GLN A 53 -3.50 5.84 -18.36
N THR A 54 -3.70 5.71 -17.05
CA THR A 54 -4.87 5.03 -16.50
C THR A 54 -6.17 5.81 -16.78
N PRO A 55 -7.29 5.13 -17.06
CA PRO A 55 -8.54 5.85 -17.36
C PRO A 55 -9.29 6.34 -16.12
N TYR A 56 -9.09 5.71 -14.96
CA TYR A 56 -9.84 5.97 -13.72
C TYR A 56 -8.93 5.93 -12.49
N ASP A 57 -9.38 6.64 -11.45
CA ASP A 57 -8.75 6.77 -10.14
C ASP A 57 -9.66 6.14 -9.07
N PRO A 58 -9.15 5.61 -7.94
CA PRO A 58 -7.75 5.63 -7.52
C PRO A 58 -6.90 4.60 -8.26
N VAL A 59 -5.60 4.91 -8.39
CA VAL A 59 -4.60 4.02 -8.99
C VAL A 59 -3.76 3.37 -7.89
N PHE A 60 -3.69 2.05 -7.88
CA PHE A 60 -2.85 1.28 -6.96
C PHE A 60 -1.52 0.93 -7.62
N VAL A 61 -0.45 1.16 -6.88
CA VAL A 61 0.93 0.88 -7.33
C VAL A 61 1.66 0.14 -6.22
N MET A 62 2.29 -0.97 -6.59
CA MET A 62 3.03 -1.84 -5.69
C MET A 62 4.53 -1.54 -5.75
N PHE A 63 5.18 -1.65 -4.59
CA PHE A 63 6.61 -1.45 -4.39
C PHE A 63 7.10 -2.49 -3.40
N ASP A 64 8.23 -3.10 -3.70
CA ASP A 64 8.86 -4.17 -2.92
C ASP A 64 10.39 -4.12 -3.09
N ASP A 65 11.11 -4.32 -2.00
CA ASP A 65 12.57 -4.37 -1.94
C ASP A 65 13.16 -5.77 -1.69
N CYS A 66 12.34 -6.80 -1.48
CA CYS A 66 12.78 -8.19 -1.29
C CYS A 66 13.82 -8.36 -0.17
N GLY A 67 13.70 -7.59 0.92
CA GLY A 67 14.63 -7.61 2.04
C GLY A 67 16.02 -7.02 1.73
N ALA A 68 16.13 -6.15 0.74
CA ALA A 68 17.32 -5.33 0.55
C ALA A 68 17.59 -4.51 1.84
N ILE A 69 18.87 -4.41 2.23
CA ILE A 69 19.25 -3.62 3.40
C ILE A 69 19.39 -2.15 2.97
N GLY A 70 18.63 -1.27 3.62
CA GLY A 70 18.57 0.15 3.26
C GLY A 70 17.72 0.39 2.00
N GLU A 71 17.82 1.60 1.45
CA GLU A 71 16.94 2.03 0.34
C GLU A 71 17.15 1.20 -0.94
N GLY A 72 16.18 0.34 -1.24
CA GLY A 72 16.16 -0.50 -2.43
C GLY A 72 15.44 0.13 -3.62
N ALA A 73 15.24 -0.65 -4.67
CA ALA A 73 14.64 -0.20 -5.92
C ALA A 73 13.16 0.17 -5.77
N GLY A 74 12.43 -0.55 -4.92
CA GLY A 74 11.05 -0.30 -4.53
C GLY A 74 10.91 1.03 -3.81
N GLU A 75 11.71 1.29 -2.77
CA GLU A 75 11.68 2.57 -2.07
C GLU A 75 12.05 3.76 -2.96
N GLN A 76 13.06 3.63 -3.83
CA GLN A 76 13.43 4.68 -4.79
C GLN A 76 12.29 4.98 -5.76
N ALA A 77 11.65 3.94 -6.30
CA ALA A 77 10.50 4.09 -7.19
C ALA A 77 9.30 4.70 -6.48
N LEU A 78 9.04 4.29 -5.22
CA LEU A 78 7.98 4.82 -4.38
C LEU A 78 8.16 6.32 -4.13
N LYS A 79 9.34 6.74 -3.69
CA LYS A 79 9.66 8.17 -3.47
C LYS A 79 9.46 8.99 -4.73
N TYR A 80 9.91 8.48 -5.89
CA TYR A 80 9.74 9.17 -7.16
C TYR A 80 8.26 9.35 -7.52
N VAL A 81 7.44 8.30 -7.38
CA VAL A 81 6.00 8.36 -7.64
C VAL A 81 5.30 9.30 -6.66
N ALA A 82 5.61 9.20 -5.36
CA ALA A 82 4.95 9.95 -4.30
C ALA A 82 5.24 11.46 -4.34
N THR A 83 6.36 11.87 -4.92
CA THR A 83 6.78 13.28 -5.04
C THR A 83 6.50 13.89 -6.41
N HIS A 84 5.96 13.12 -7.35
CA HIS A 84 5.71 13.58 -8.71
C HIS A 84 4.59 14.63 -8.77
N GLU A 85 4.82 15.75 -9.46
CA GLU A 85 3.90 16.91 -9.46
C GLU A 85 2.49 16.60 -9.98
N GLN A 86 2.38 15.64 -10.90
CA GLN A 86 1.11 15.19 -11.51
C GLN A 86 0.39 14.09 -10.71
N ILE A 87 0.94 13.68 -9.57
CA ILE A 87 0.40 12.64 -8.71
C ILE A 87 -0.06 13.26 -7.41
N GLU A 88 -1.20 12.80 -6.93
CA GLU A 88 -1.75 13.08 -5.61
C GLU A 88 -1.82 11.74 -4.86
N VAL A 89 -1.03 11.60 -3.80
CA VAL A 89 -1.05 10.40 -2.96
C VAL A 89 -2.22 10.50 -1.99
N LEU A 90 -3.17 9.57 -2.09
CA LEU A 90 -4.29 9.45 -1.16
C LEU A 90 -3.86 8.84 0.17
N GLY A 91 -3.00 7.83 0.10
CA GLY A 91 -2.47 7.14 1.26
C GLY A 91 -1.55 5.98 0.88
N ALA A 92 -1.06 5.28 1.88
CA ALA A 92 -0.22 4.09 1.71
C ALA A 92 -0.70 2.92 2.57
N LEU A 93 -0.65 1.72 2.00
CA LEU A 93 -0.66 0.46 2.75
C LEU A 93 0.78 0.12 3.08
N ALA A 94 1.12 0.21 4.36
CA ALA A 94 2.41 -0.22 4.89
C ALA A 94 2.27 -1.68 5.33
N VAL A 95 2.92 -2.58 4.59
CA VAL A 95 2.83 -4.03 4.78
C VAL A 95 3.93 -4.50 5.72
N ALA A 96 3.54 -5.25 6.75
CA ALA A 96 4.48 -5.82 7.70
C ALA A 96 5.25 -6.99 7.07
N SER A 97 6.56 -7.03 7.27
CA SER A 97 7.40 -8.14 6.81
C SER A 97 8.39 -8.61 7.89
N ASN A 98 9.00 -9.79 7.69
CA ASN A 98 9.91 -10.41 8.66
C ASN A 98 11.33 -9.82 8.57
N THR A 99 11.47 -8.50 8.50
CA THR A 99 12.80 -7.88 8.54
C THR A 99 13.42 -7.94 9.92
N ARG A 100 14.76 -7.87 9.95
CA ARG A 100 15.53 -7.88 11.20
C ARG A 100 15.40 -6.54 11.93
N LYS A 101 14.22 -6.17 12.45
CA LYS A 101 13.92 -5.07 13.41
C LYS A 101 14.47 -3.64 13.12
N HIS A 102 15.27 -3.44 12.07
CA HIS A 102 15.95 -2.18 11.80
C HIS A 102 15.13 -1.26 10.89
N GLU A 103 14.30 -1.81 10.02
CA GLU A 103 13.49 -1.06 9.06
C GLU A 103 12.02 -1.05 9.52
N TRP A 104 11.54 0.16 9.75
CA TRP A 104 10.21 0.43 10.28
C TRP A 104 9.74 1.81 9.82
N ALA A 105 8.44 2.03 9.91
CA ALA A 105 7.81 3.32 9.61
C ALA A 105 6.70 3.65 10.60
N LYS A 106 6.37 4.93 10.69
CA LYS A 106 5.20 5.39 11.42
C LYS A 106 3.94 5.16 10.60
N VAL A 107 2.94 4.58 11.23
CA VAL A 107 1.59 4.43 10.68
C VAL A 107 0.61 5.23 11.51
N HIS A 108 -0.43 5.75 10.86
CA HIS A 108 -1.48 6.47 11.55
C HIS A 108 -2.40 5.52 12.32
N VAL A 109 -2.54 4.30 11.80
CA VAL A 109 -3.41 3.24 12.31
C VAL A 109 -3.05 1.93 11.62
N SER A 110 -3.37 0.79 12.23
CA SER A 110 -3.25 -0.52 11.58
C SER A 110 -4.60 -1.25 11.56
N ILE A 111 -4.74 -2.20 10.64
CA ILE A 111 -5.84 -3.17 10.65
C ILE A 111 -5.26 -4.55 11.00
N ASP A 112 -5.76 -5.14 12.07
CA ASP A 112 -5.35 -6.50 12.47
C ASP A 112 -6.05 -7.58 11.62
N ARG A 113 -5.59 -8.82 11.79
CA ARG A 113 -6.12 -10.00 11.09
C ARG A 113 -7.60 -10.30 11.36
N ASP A 114 -8.17 -9.71 12.40
CA ASP A 114 -9.60 -9.83 12.72
C ASP A 114 -10.41 -8.68 12.12
N GLY A 115 -9.75 -7.78 11.37
CA GLY A 115 -10.37 -6.62 10.75
C GLY A 115 -10.60 -5.48 11.74
N ASN A 116 -10.00 -5.49 12.92
CA ASN A 116 -10.14 -4.38 13.86
C ASN A 116 -9.12 -3.28 13.57
N VAL A 117 -9.59 -2.05 13.73
CA VAL A 117 -8.75 -0.87 13.66
C VAL A 117 -8.01 -0.73 14.99
N THR A 118 -6.70 -0.53 14.96
CA THR A 118 -5.84 -0.47 16.16
C THR A 118 -4.79 0.63 16.03
N GLU A 119 -4.45 1.28 17.13
CA GLU A 119 -3.32 2.22 17.20
C GLU A 119 -1.96 1.51 17.24
N TYR A 120 -1.94 0.24 17.63
CA TYR A 120 -0.75 -0.59 17.66
C TYR A 120 -0.30 -1.01 16.26
N GLY A 121 1.00 -1.30 16.13
CA GLY A 121 1.55 -2.03 14.99
C GLY A 121 0.94 -3.41 14.83
N VAL A 122 1.16 -4.02 13.67
CA VAL A 122 0.83 -5.43 13.41
C VAL A 122 2.02 -6.12 12.76
N ASP A 123 2.17 -7.41 13.05
CA ASP A 123 3.14 -8.27 12.37
C ASP A 123 2.60 -8.76 11.02
N LYS A 124 3.40 -9.55 10.29
CA LYS A 124 3.03 -10.13 9.01
C LYS A 124 1.80 -11.05 9.06
N GLU A 125 1.49 -11.64 10.23
CA GLU A 125 0.30 -12.47 10.41
C GLU A 125 -0.93 -11.63 10.77
N GLY A 126 -0.78 -10.31 10.86
CA GLY A 126 -1.79 -9.35 11.27
C GLY A 126 -2.06 -9.40 12.78
N ILE A 127 -1.13 -9.92 13.58
CA ILE A 127 -1.24 -9.93 15.05
C ILE A 127 -0.70 -8.61 15.58
N ARG A 128 -1.42 -8.01 16.54
CA ARG A 128 -1.02 -6.74 17.14
C ARG A 128 0.32 -6.86 17.86
N GLU A 129 1.19 -5.89 17.62
CA GLU A 129 2.42 -5.71 18.37
C GLU A 129 2.21 -4.80 19.60
N LEU A 130 3.24 -4.64 20.42
CA LEU A 130 3.19 -3.80 21.63
C LEU A 130 3.43 -2.31 21.32
N GLU A 131 4.08 -2.00 20.21
CA GLU A 131 4.46 -0.64 19.85
C GLU A 131 3.30 0.09 19.17
N VAL A 132 3.04 1.32 19.59
CA VAL A 132 1.99 2.18 19.03
C VAL A 132 2.51 2.87 17.77
N GLY A 133 1.70 2.86 16.71
CA GLY A 133 1.92 3.62 15.49
C GLY A 133 3.18 3.25 14.71
N ARG A 134 3.69 2.03 14.89
CA ARG A 134 4.91 1.55 14.23
C ARG A 134 4.67 0.23 13.51
N ILE A 135 5.20 0.10 12.31
CA ILE A 135 5.20 -1.16 11.55
C ILE A 135 6.60 -1.50 11.08
N ASN A 136 6.95 -2.78 11.13
CA ASN A 136 8.24 -3.29 10.67
C ASN A 136 8.10 -3.84 9.25
N GLY A 137 8.96 -3.42 8.33
CA GLY A 137 8.94 -3.86 6.95
C GLY A 137 10.18 -3.43 6.18
N ASP A 138 10.47 -4.11 5.08
CA ASP A 138 11.63 -3.86 4.19
C ASP A 138 11.42 -2.73 3.20
N THR A 139 10.16 -2.41 2.87
CA THR A 139 9.83 -1.38 1.87
C THR A 139 9.08 -0.19 2.48
N VAL A 140 9.13 -0.04 3.81
CA VAL A 140 8.33 0.98 4.53
C VAL A 140 9.15 2.18 5.00
N TYR A 141 10.47 2.07 5.11
CA TYR A 141 11.32 3.08 5.75
C TYR A 141 11.23 4.46 5.09
N CYS A 142 11.05 4.50 3.77
CA CYS A 142 10.86 5.74 3.02
C CYS A 142 9.58 6.51 3.35
N LEU A 143 8.55 5.87 3.94
CA LEU A 143 7.25 6.48 4.16
C LEU A 143 7.31 7.69 5.12
N ASP A 144 8.18 7.64 6.13
CA ASP A 144 8.39 8.72 7.10
C ASP A 144 8.97 10.01 6.47
N GLN A 145 9.56 9.89 5.28
CA GLN A 145 10.16 11.00 4.54
C GLN A 145 9.14 11.70 3.63
N LEU A 146 7.94 11.13 3.49
CA LEU A 146 6.92 11.54 2.53
C LEU A 146 5.73 12.17 3.23
N LYS A 147 5.13 13.17 2.57
CA LYS A 147 3.91 13.82 3.05
C LYS A 147 2.68 13.01 2.60
N ILE A 148 2.47 11.86 3.23
CA ILE A 148 1.34 10.97 2.94
C ILE A 148 0.19 11.27 3.91
N PRO A 149 -1.04 11.57 3.43
CA PRO A 149 -2.16 11.95 4.31
C PRO A 149 -2.55 10.90 5.34
N ILE A 150 -2.48 9.63 4.94
CA ILE A 150 -2.75 8.49 5.81
C ILE A 150 -1.89 7.30 5.38
N ILE A 151 -1.34 6.63 6.38
CA ILE A 151 -0.56 5.39 6.25
C ILE A 151 -1.25 4.37 7.14
N VAL A 152 -1.72 3.30 6.53
CA VAL A 152 -2.41 2.20 7.22
C VAL A 152 -1.48 0.99 7.27
N GLY A 153 -1.14 0.55 8.49
CA GLY A 153 -0.40 -0.68 8.72
C GLY A 153 -1.26 -1.92 8.49
N ILE A 154 -0.71 -2.94 7.85
CA ILE A 154 -1.40 -4.20 7.57
C ILE A 154 -0.41 -5.38 7.58
N GLY A 155 -0.89 -6.58 7.91
CA GLY A 155 -0.11 -7.80 7.71
C GLY A 155 0.02 -8.19 6.24
N ASP A 156 0.50 -9.41 6.00
CA ASP A 156 0.82 -9.93 4.66
C ASP A 156 -0.44 -10.06 3.79
N ILE A 157 -0.51 -9.22 2.75
CA ILE A 157 -1.73 -8.97 1.95
C ILE A 157 -2.20 -10.27 1.28
N GLY A 158 -3.49 -10.58 1.41
CA GLY A 158 -4.08 -11.78 0.82
C GLY A 158 -3.78 -13.07 1.60
N LYS A 159 -2.95 -13.02 2.65
CA LYS A 159 -2.53 -14.18 3.45
C LYS A 159 -3.13 -14.15 4.86
N MET A 160 -2.48 -13.48 5.83
CA MET A 160 -2.86 -13.36 7.25
C MET A 160 -3.58 -14.60 7.85
N GLY A 161 -3.00 -15.78 7.64
CA GLY A 161 -3.58 -17.06 8.07
C GLY A 161 -4.95 -17.36 7.44
N TYR A 162 -5.09 -17.11 6.14
CA TYR A 162 -6.29 -17.27 5.31
C TYR A 162 -7.44 -16.28 5.56
N ARG A 163 -7.26 -15.35 6.49
CA ARG A 163 -8.29 -14.38 6.87
C ARG A 163 -8.47 -13.26 5.86
N ASP A 164 -7.43 -12.97 5.06
CA ASP A 164 -7.49 -11.97 4.00
C ASP A 164 -7.59 -12.57 2.59
N HIS A 165 -7.87 -13.86 2.49
CA HIS A 165 -7.83 -14.54 1.21
C HIS A 165 -8.91 -14.00 0.24
N ILE A 166 -8.55 -13.83 -1.03
CA ILE A 166 -9.41 -13.25 -2.09
C ILE A 166 -10.76 -13.95 -2.21
N LYS A 167 -10.81 -15.27 -1.98
CA LYS A 167 -12.07 -16.04 -2.01
C LYS A 167 -13.13 -15.54 -1.01
N TYR A 168 -12.71 -14.81 0.03
CA TYR A 168 -13.58 -14.18 1.02
C TYR A 168 -13.72 -12.67 0.79
N GLY A 169 -13.23 -12.18 -0.35
CA GLY A 169 -13.25 -10.77 -0.71
C GLY A 169 -12.12 -9.94 -0.10
N SER A 170 -11.08 -10.56 0.46
CA SER A 170 -9.95 -9.90 1.13
C SER A 170 -10.39 -8.81 2.12
N PRO A 171 -11.14 -9.20 3.17
CA PRO A 171 -11.84 -8.25 4.04
C PRO A 171 -10.90 -7.30 4.79
N ILE A 172 -9.67 -7.69 5.08
CA ILE A 172 -8.73 -6.87 5.84
C ILE A 172 -8.11 -5.82 4.92
N THR A 173 -7.61 -6.24 3.75
CA THR A 173 -7.08 -5.31 2.74
C THR A 173 -8.16 -4.36 2.23
N ARG A 174 -9.38 -4.87 2.01
CA ARG A 174 -10.53 -4.04 1.64
C ARG A 174 -10.77 -2.93 2.66
N LYS A 175 -10.84 -3.29 3.94
CA LYS A 175 -11.08 -2.32 5.03
C LYS A 175 -9.96 -1.29 5.13
N ALA A 176 -8.71 -1.70 4.94
CA ALA A 176 -7.57 -0.78 4.93
C ALA A 176 -7.67 0.24 3.77
N VAL A 177 -8.05 -0.23 2.58
CA VAL A 177 -8.27 0.64 1.40
C VAL A 177 -9.44 1.59 1.60
N GLU A 178 -10.58 1.10 2.09
CA GLU A 178 -11.76 1.92 2.39
C GLU A 178 -11.40 3.03 3.40
N LEU A 179 -10.63 2.69 4.45
CA LEU A 179 -10.15 3.66 5.43
C LEU A 179 -9.24 4.74 4.82
N ILE A 180 -8.36 4.38 3.87
CA ILE A 180 -7.54 5.36 3.16
C ILE A 180 -8.43 6.34 2.40
N LEU A 181 -9.41 5.83 1.64
CA LEU A 181 -10.31 6.66 0.83
C LEU A 181 -11.16 7.60 1.69
N GLU A 182 -11.72 7.09 2.79
CA GLU A 182 -12.50 7.88 3.75
C GLU A 182 -11.68 9.04 4.34
N ARG A 183 -10.43 8.77 4.74
CA ARG A 183 -9.59 9.77 5.42
C ARG A 183 -8.81 10.68 4.48
N SER A 184 -8.59 10.28 3.23
CA SER A 184 -7.91 11.13 2.25
C SER A 184 -8.83 12.25 1.71
N GLY A 185 -10.09 12.32 2.13
CA GLY A 185 -11.09 13.20 1.53
C GLY A 185 -11.42 12.80 0.10
N TYR A 186 -11.20 11.52 -0.27
CA TYR A 186 -11.58 11.02 -1.59
C TYR A 186 -13.10 10.97 -1.66
N HIS A 187 -13.68 12.04 -2.19
CA HIS A 187 -15.02 11.98 -2.73
C HIS A 187 -14.90 11.27 -4.08
N ALA A 188 -15.41 10.03 -4.14
CA ALA A 188 -15.84 9.51 -5.42
C ALA A 188 -16.80 10.58 -5.95
N ASP A 189 -16.42 11.27 -7.02
CA ASP A 189 -17.32 12.14 -7.74
C ASP A 189 -18.50 11.23 -8.12
N GLN A 190 -19.55 11.18 -7.29
CA GLN A 190 -20.83 10.56 -7.61
C GLN A 190 -21.49 11.49 -8.62
N ASN A 191 -20.92 11.54 -9.82
CA ASN A 191 -21.46 12.28 -10.93
C ASN A 191 -21.98 11.26 -11.95
N GLU A 192 -23.32 11.16 -11.91
CA GLU A 192 -24.27 10.98 -13.02
C GLU A 192 -24.26 9.65 -13.80
#